data_AF-A0A645IV10-F1
#
_entry.id   AF-A0A645IV10-F1
#
_cell.length_a   1.000
_cell.length_b   1.000
_cell.length_c   1.000
_cell.angle_alpha   90.00
_cell.angle_beta   90.00
_cell.angle_gamma   90.00
#
_symmetry.space_group_name_H-M   'P 1'
#
loop_
_entity.id
_entity.type
_entity.pdbx_description
1 polymer ?
#
loop_
_entity_poly.entity_id
_entity_poly.type
_entity_poly.pdbx_seq_one_letter_code
_entity_poly.pdbx_strand_id
1 'polypeptide(L)' 'MPKGVPVATVAVDGAENAAILAVQMLSLRDARLREAVKEYKEKIHDEVLESEKNLLRG' A
#
# COMPACT_ATOMS: atom_id res chain seq x y z
N MET A 1 23.13 -7.90 -1.35
CA MET A 1 22.27 -8.97 -0.83
C MET A 1 22.99 -10.30 -0.93
N PRO A 2 23.87 -10.63 0.02
CA PRO A 2 24.53 -11.93 0.06
C PRO A 2 23.49 -13.03 0.31
N LYS A 3 23.81 -14.26 -0.10
CA LYS A 3 22.95 -15.43 0.12
C LYS A 3 22.66 -15.59 1.62
N GLY A 4 21.38 -15.68 1.98
CA GLY A 4 20.92 -15.85 3.37
C GLY A 4 20.48 -14.57 4.08
N VAL A 5 20.70 -13.38 3.50
CA VAL A 5 20.27 -12.10 4.09
C VAL A 5 19.33 -11.38 3.13
N PRO A 6 18.00 -11.58 3.25
CA PRO A 6 17.02 -10.90 2.40
C PRO A 6 16.77 -9.46 2.87
N VAL A 7 16.39 -8.61 1.91
CA VAL A 7 15.98 -7.21 2.07
C VAL A 7 14.80 -7.03 1.11
N ALA A 8 13.70 -6.51 1.63
CA ALA A 8 12.55 -6.16 0.81
C ALA A 8 12.78 -4.76 0.22
N THR A 9 13.22 -4.70 -1.04
CA THR A 9 13.49 -3.43 -1.74
C THR A 9 12.19 -2.83 -2.28
N VAL A 10 12.05 -1.51 -2.16
CA VAL A 10 10.95 -0.73 -2.76
C VAL A 10 11.50 0.24 -3.82
N ALA A 11 10.62 1.00 -4.48
CA ALA A 11 11.01 2.01 -5.46
C ALA A 11 11.95 3.09 -4.86
N VAL A 12 12.76 3.72 -5.71
CA VAL A 12 13.51 4.95 -5.35
C VAL A 12 12.52 6.02 -4.90
N ASP A 13 12.85 6.74 -3.83
CA ASP A 13 11.94 7.68 -3.14
C ASP A 13 10.60 7.06 -2.68
N GLY A 14 10.52 5.73 -2.64
CA GLY A 14 9.32 4.97 -2.26
C GLY A 14 9.12 4.83 -0.75
N ALA A 15 9.41 5.86 0.03
CA ALA A 15 9.30 5.82 1.49
C ALA A 15 7.88 5.47 1.96
N GLU A 16 6.85 5.98 1.26
CA GLU A 16 5.45 5.61 1.51
C GLU A 16 5.21 4.11 1.30
N ASN A 17 5.71 3.56 0.19
CA ASN A 17 5.60 2.12 -0.09
C ASN A 17 6.36 1.27 0.95
N ALA A 18 7.50 1.74 1.45
CA ALA A 18 8.22 1.07 2.55
C ALA A 18 7.38 1.05 3.84
N ALA A 19 6.73 2.17 4.18
CA ALA A 19 5.86 2.26 5.36
C ALA A 19 4.64 1.34 5.22
N ILE A 20 3.98 1.35 4.05
CA ILE A 20 2.83 0.46 3.77
C ILE A 20 3.25 -1.01 3.86
N LEU A 21 4.40 -1.37 3.30
CA LEU A 21 4.93 -2.73 3.39
C LEU A 21 5.19 -3.14 4.85
N ALA A 22 5.77 -2.27 5.66
CA ALA A 22 5.99 -2.51 7.08
C ALA A 22 4.65 -2.72 7.83
N VAL A 23 3.66 -1.87 7.59
CA VAL A 23 2.33 -2.01 8.20
C VAL A 23 1.65 -3.30 7.75
N GLN A 24 1.79 -3.70 6.48
CA GLN A 24 1.28 -4.99 5.99
C GLN A 24 1.89 -6.17 6.75
N MET A 25 3.21 -6.16 7.01
CA MET A 25 3.86 -7.18 7.83
C MET A 25 3.33 -7.19 9.28
N LEU A 26 3.18 -6.02 9.91
CA LEU A 26 2.65 -5.90 11.28
C LEU A 26 1.17 -6.32 11.38
N SER A 27 0.40 -6.06 10.33
CA SER A 27 -1.02 -6.40 10.25
C SER A 27 -1.27 -7.90 10.39
N LEU A 28 -0.28 -8.76 10.10
CA LEU A 28 -0.39 -10.21 10.34
C LEU A 28 -0.72 -10.55 11.80
N ARG A 29 -0.39 -9.67 12.75
CA ARG A 29 -0.63 -9.88 14.18
C ARG A 29 -1.50 -8.80 14.85
N ASP A 30 -1.77 -7.66 14.21
CA ASP A 30 -2.70 -6.63 14.72
C ASP A 30 -3.94 -6.51 13.82
N ALA A 31 -5.12 -6.82 14.37
CA ALA A 31 -6.39 -6.76 13.65
C ALA A 31 -6.79 -5.34 13.23
N ARG A 32 -6.43 -4.33 14.01
CA ARG A 32 -6.72 -2.92 13.69
C ARG A 32 -5.91 -2.47 12.49
N LEU A 33 -4.63 -2.84 12.43
CA LEU A 33 -3.77 -2.55 11.28
C LEU A 33 -4.24 -3.29 10.02
N ARG A 34 -4.78 -4.51 10.16
CA ARG A 34 -5.40 -5.24 9.05
C ARG A 34 -6.56 -4.48 8.44
N GLU A 35 -7.48 -3.99 9.29
CA GLU A 35 -8.62 -3.23 8.79
C GLU A 35 -8.17 -1.91 8.16
N ALA A 36 -7.24 -1.19 8.81
CA ALA A 36 -6.70 0.05 8.27
C ALA A 36 -6.04 -0.12 6.88
N VAL A 37 -5.29 -1.22 6.68
CA VAL A 37 -4.69 -1.53 5.35
C VAL A 37 -5.77 -1.85 4.31
N LYS A 38 -6.85 -2.53 4.73
CA LYS A 38 -7.97 -2.85 3.85
C LYS A 38 -8.72 -1.58 3.43
N GLU A 39 -9.09 -0.73 4.38
CA GLU A 39 -9.73 0.57 4.13
C GLU A 39 -8.86 1.46 3.24
N TYR A 40 -7.53 1.50 3.47
CA TYR A 40 -6.61 2.26 2.63
C TYR A 40 -6.63 1.79 1.16
N LYS A 41 -6.68 0.47 0.93
CA LYS A 41 -6.77 -0.08 -0.44
C LYS A 41 -8.11 0.22 -1.10
N GLU A 42 -9.20 0.15 -0.35
CA GLU A 42 -10.55 0.50 -0.84
C GLU A 42 -10.61 1.99 -1.23
N LYS A 43 -10.02 2.87 -0.41
CA LYS A 43 -9.92 4.30 -0.70
C LYS A 43 -9.20 4.58 -2.02
N ILE A 44 -8.05 3.94 -2.28
CA ILE A 44 -7.30 4.12 -3.53
C ILE A 44 -8.13 3.65 -4.73
N HIS A 45 -8.81 2.51 -4.61
CA HIS A 45 -9.69 2.00 -5.66
C HIS A 45 -10.77 3.02 -6.01
N ASP A 46 -11.44 3.58 -5.00
CA ASP A 46 -12.52 4.55 -5.19
C ASP A 46 -12.01 5.89 -5.77
N GLU A 47 -10.81 6.33 -5.36
CA GLU A 47 -10.14 7.51 -5.93
C GLU A 47 -9.85 7.34 -7.43
N VAL A 48 -9.44 6.14 -7.86
CA VAL A 48 -9.21 5.84 -9.28
C VAL A 48 -10.52 5.86 -10.06
N LEU A 49 -11.58 5.22 -9.55
CA LEU A 49 -12.90 5.23 -10.20
C LEU A 49 -13.48 6.64 -10.32
N GLU A 50 -13.30 7.48 -9.31
CA GLU A 50 -13.78 8.86 -9.37
C GLU A 50 -12.96 9.70 -10.36
N SER A 51 -11.64 9.48 -10.40
CA SER A 51 -10.76 10.12 -11.39
C SER A 51 -11.14 9.73 -12.82
N GLU A 52 -11.49 8.46 -13.06
CA GLU A 52 -11.98 7.96 -14.35
C GLU A 52 -13.30 8.63 -14.76
N LYS A 53 -14.29 8.70 -13.87
CA LYS A 53 -15.56 9.39 -14.15
C LYS A 53 -15.34 10.85 -14.51
N ASN A 54 -14.43 11.53 -13.83
CA ASN A 54 -14.11 12.93 -14.10
C ASN A 54 -13.43 13.10 -15.46
N LEU A 55 -12.55 12.17 -15.85
CA LEU A 55 -11.91 12.17 -17.16
C LEU A 55 -12.90 11.95 -18.30
N LEU A 56 -13.90 11.08 -18.12
CA LEU A 56 -14.93 10.78 -19.13
C LEU A 56 -16.01 11.86 -19.26
N ARG A 57 -16.08 12.81 -18.33
CA ARG A 57 -17.05 13.92 -18.33
C ARG A 57 -16.53 15.19 -19.04
N GLY A 58 -15.23 15.25 -19.36
CA GLY A 58 -14.61 16.32 -20.16
C GLY A 58 -14.61 16.01 -21.64
#